data_AF-A0A4V1DDA3-F1
#
_entry.id   AF-A0A4V1DDA3-F1
#
_cell.length_a   1.000
_cell.length_b   1.000
_cell.length_c   1.000
_cell.angle_alpha   90.00
_cell.angle_beta   90.00
_cell.angle_gamma   90.00
#
_symmetry.space_group_name_H-M   'P 1'
#
loop_
_entity.id
_entity.type
_entity.pdbx_description
1 polymer ?
#
loop_
_entity_poly.entity_id
_entity_poly.type
_entity_poly.pdbx_seq_one_letter_code
_entity_poly.pdbx_strand_id
1 'polypeptide(L)'
;MIVTSTDSVEGRQITQYLGIVAGEAIMGVNVFRDLFSSVRDIVGGRAGGYQAALRDAREAAFADLEESARALGADAVVGVDVDYEVLGKENGMLMVSVNGTAVRLR
;
A
#
# COMPACT_ATOMS: atom_id res chain seq x y z
N MET A 1 1.66 -9.26 11.32
CA MET A 1 1.30 -10.23 10.27
C MET A 1 2.47 -10.33 9.30
N ILE A 2 2.73 -11.47 8.66
CA ILE A 2 3.76 -11.50 7.60
C ILE A 2 3.13 -10.96 6.31
N VAL A 3 3.78 -10.00 5.67
CA VAL A 3 3.32 -9.42 4.41
C VAL A 3 4.50 -9.46 3.45
N THR A 4 4.32 -10.07 2.27
CA THR A 4 5.40 -10.25 1.32
C THR A 4 4.90 -10.18 -0.13
N SER A 5 5.74 -9.61 -1.00
CA SER A 5 5.53 -9.61 -2.44
C SER A 5 5.85 -10.97 -3.09
N THR A 6 6.43 -11.91 -2.34
CA THR A 6 6.69 -13.28 -2.81
C THR A 6 5.46 -14.16 -2.66
N ASP A 7 5.32 -15.19 -3.49
CA ASP A 7 4.18 -16.12 -3.45
C ASP A 7 4.18 -17.09 -2.26
N SER A 8 5.27 -17.11 -1.47
CA SER A 8 5.44 -18.00 -0.33
C SER A 8 6.32 -17.37 0.77
N VAL A 9 6.33 -18.00 1.95
CA VAL A 9 7.13 -17.62 3.10
C VAL A 9 8.11 -18.74 3.41
N GLU A 10 9.42 -18.46 3.34
CA GLU A 10 10.44 -19.47 3.60
C GLU A 10 10.34 -20.07 5.01
N GLY A 11 10.50 -21.39 5.11
CA GLY A 11 10.40 -22.11 6.39
C GLY A 11 8.98 -22.24 6.96
N ARG A 12 7.94 -21.76 6.25
CA ARG A 12 6.53 -21.85 6.65
C ARG A 12 5.70 -22.45 5.53
N GLN A 13 4.73 -23.30 5.85
CA GLN A 13 3.85 -23.90 4.83
C GLN A 13 2.50 -23.19 4.81
N ILE A 14 2.02 -22.78 3.63
CA ILE A 14 0.64 -22.31 3.46
C ILE A 14 -0.30 -23.51 3.62
N THR A 15 -1.22 -23.42 4.57
CA THR A 15 -2.20 -24.49 4.87
C THR A 15 -3.59 -24.18 4.33
N GLN A 16 -3.93 -22.90 4.21
CA GLN A 16 -5.22 -22.44 3.69
C GLN A 16 -5.03 -21.11 2.96
N TYR A 17 -5.70 -20.97 1.82
CA TYR A 17 -5.88 -19.70 1.12
C TYR A 17 -7.25 -19.14 1.49
N LEU A 18 -7.28 -17.91 1.99
CA LEU A 18 -8.46 -17.27 2.55
C LEU A 18 -9.11 -16.26 1.59
N GLY A 19 -8.53 -16.12 0.39
CA GLY A 19 -9.01 -15.21 -0.65
C GLY A 19 -8.09 -14.01 -0.84
N ILE A 20 -8.44 -13.19 -1.83
CA ILE A 20 -7.76 -11.93 -2.13
C ILE A 20 -8.23 -10.89 -1.12
N VAL A 21 -7.29 -10.10 -0.63
CA VAL A 21 -7.53 -8.92 0.20
C VAL A 21 -6.90 -7.71 -0.48
N ALA A 22 -7.48 -6.54 -0.23
CA ALA A 22 -6.97 -5.26 -0.71
C ALA A 22 -7.02 -4.23 0.42
N GLY A 23 -6.21 -3.18 0.28
CA GLY A 23 -6.25 -2.00 1.12
C GLY A 23 -5.90 -0.77 0.29
N GLU A 24 -6.57 0.34 0.56
CA GLU A 24 -6.51 1.53 -0.29
C GLU A 24 -6.32 2.81 0.53
N ALA A 25 -5.57 3.76 -0.02
CA ALA A 25 -5.43 5.09 0.56
C ALA A 25 -5.46 6.15 -0.54
N ILE A 26 -6.32 7.15 -0.39
CA ILE A 26 -6.48 8.25 -1.33
C ILE A 26 -5.95 9.54 -0.70
N MET A 27 -4.94 10.15 -1.34
CA MET A 27 -4.46 11.48 -1.01
C MET A 27 -5.25 12.53 -1.78
N GLY A 28 -5.87 13.45 -1.04
CA GLY A 28 -6.73 14.49 -1.58
C GLY A 28 -5.98 15.62 -2.32
N VAL A 29 -6.75 16.37 -3.11
CA VAL A 29 -6.28 17.40 -4.05
C VAL A 29 -5.38 18.47 -3.42
N ASN A 30 -5.72 18.92 -2.22
CA ASN A 30 -4.96 19.98 -1.57
C ASN A 30 -3.57 19.48 -1.15
N VAL A 31 -3.49 18.27 -0.58
CA VAL A 31 -2.22 17.65 -0.19
C VAL A 31 -1.35 17.41 -1.42
N PHE A 32 -1.91 16.82 -2.47
CA PHE A 32 -1.15 16.53 -3.69
C PHE A 32 -0.67 17.79 -4.42
N ARG A 33 -1.51 18.83 -4.51
CA ARG A 33 -1.16 20.11 -5.14
C ARG A 33 -0.09 20.86 -4.35
N ASP A 34 -0.19 20.88 -3.03
CA ASP A 34 0.81 21.52 -2.16
C ASP A 34 2.18 20.84 -2.32
N LEU A 35 2.20 19.51 -2.44
CA LEU A 35 3.41 18.74 -2.75
C LEU A 35 4.01 19.11 -4.11
N PHE A 36 3.19 19.24 -5.16
CA PHE A 36 3.66 19.68 -6.49
C PHE A 36 4.15 21.13 -6.51
N SER A 37 3.53 22.02 -5.74
CA SER A 37 3.97 23.42 -5.61
C SER A 37 5.29 23.55 -4.85
N SER A 38 5.60 22.59 -3.96
CA SER A 38 6.82 22.51 -3.15
C SER A 38 8.04 21.89 -3.86
N VAL A 39 7.89 21.46 -5.12
CA VAL A 39 8.96 20.86 -5.95
C VAL A 39 10.17 21.81 -6.17
N ARG A 40 10.09 23.07 -5.74
CA ARG A 40 11.25 23.97 -5.65
C ARG A 40 12.33 23.49 -4.67
N ASP A 41 12.05 22.59 -3.75
CA ASP A 41 13.00 22.10 -2.73
C ASP A 41 13.59 20.71 -3.03
N ILE A 42 13.84 20.38 -4.30
CA ILE A 42 14.59 19.16 -4.66
C ILE A 42 16.07 19.35 -4.30
N VAL A 43 16.48 18.81 -3.15
CA VAL A 43 17.90 18.72 -2.76
C VAL A 43 18.37 17.28 -2.91
N GLY A 44 19.35 17.04 -3.78
CA GLY A 44 19.93 15.70 -3.98
C GLY A 44 18.98 14.67 -4.62
N GLY A 45 17.97 15.11 -5.38
CA GLY A 45 17.02 14.23 -6.07
C GLY A 45 15.86 13.71 -5.21
N ARG A 46 15.72 14.18 -3.95
CA ARG A 46 14.61 13.81 -3.05
C ARG A 46 13.66 15.00 -2.86
N ALA A 47 12.38 14.78 -3.13
CA ALA A 47 11.31 15.70 -2.76
C ALA A 47 10.75 15.28 -1.40
N GLY A 48 11.31 15.82 -0.30
CA GLY A 48 11.05 15.35 1.06
C GLY A 48 9.57 15.28 1.44
N GLY A 49 8.80 16.32 1.11
CA GLY A 49 7.35 16.34 1.34
C GLY A 49 6.61 15.26 0.54
N TYR A 50 6.97 15.09 -0.74
CA TYR A 50 6.32 14.12 -1.62
C TYR A 50 6.57 12.68 -1.18
N GLN A 51 7.82 12.38 -0.80
CA GLN A 51 8.19 11.08 -0.26
C GLN A 51 7.50 10.78 1.08
N ALA A 52 7.28 11.79 1.91
CA ALA A 52 6.56 11.63 3.17
C ALA A 52 5.08 11.27 2.93
N ALA A 53 4.38 12.04 2.11
CA ALA A 53 2.98 11.77 1.81
C ALA A 53 2.77 10.39 1.15
N LEU A 54 3.63 10.02 0.20
CA LEU A 54 3.61 8.69 -0.40
C LEU A 54 3.84 7.56 0.60
N ARG A 55 4.67 7.79 1.62
CA ARG A 55 4.90 6.81 2.69
C ARG A 55 3.66 6.70 3.56
N ASP A 56 3.11 7.81 4.00
CA ASP A 56 1.95 7.83 4.89
C ASP A 56 0.72 7.17 4.21
N ALA A 57 0.50 7.43 2.92
CA ALA A 57 -0.56 6.77 2.15
C ALA A 57 -0.34 5.25 2.02
N ARG A 58 0.90 4.82 1.76
CA ARG A 58 1.23 3.39 1.66
C ARG A 58 1.07 2.70 3.02
N GLU A 59 1.50 3.32 4.11
CA GLU A 59 1.30 2.80 5.47
C GLU A 59 -0.19 2.63 5.78
N ALA A 60 -1.04 3.59 5.39
CA ALA A 60 -2.49 3.48 5.54
C ALA A 60 -3.08 2.33 4.72
N ALA A 61 -2.70 2.19 3.44
CA ALA A 61 -3.17 1.10 2.59
C ALA A 61 -2.75 -0.28 3.10
N PHE A 62 -1.51 -0.43 3.59
CA PHE A 62 -1.06 -1.68 4.21
C PHE A 62 -1.79 -1.99 5.52
N ALA A 63 -2.11 -0.98 6.34
CA ALA A 63 -2.87 -1.18 7.56
C ALA A 63 -4.27 -1.73 7.27
N ASP A 64 -4.94 -1.20 6.25
CA ASP A 64 -6.26 -1.65 5.79
C ASP A 64 -6.23 -3.08 5.20
N LEU A 65 -5.20 -3.38 4.38
CA LEU A 65 -4.94 -4.73 3.86
C LEU A 65 -4.76 -5.75 5.00
N GLU A 66 -3.94 -5.41 5.99
CA GLU A 66 -3.69 -6.27 7.14
C GLU A 66 -4.95 -6.47 7.99
N GLU A 67 -5.75 -5.42 8.21
CA GLU A 67 -7.01 -5.52 8.94
C GLU A 67 -7.98 -6.47 8.24
N SER A 68 -8.14 -6.32 6.93
CA SER A 68 -8.94 -7.22 6.09
C SER A 68 -8.46 -8.67 6.18
N ALA A 69 -7.15 -8.90 6.13
CA ALA A 69 -6.57 -10.23 6.29
C ALA A 69 -6.79 -10.82 7.70
N ARG A 70 -6.68 -10.00 8.76
CA ARG A 70 -6.95 -10.43 10.15
C ARG A 70 -8.40 -10.84 10.33
N ALA A 71 -9.34 -10.12 9.72
CA ALA A 71 -10.76 -10.44 9.78
C ALA A 71 -11.08 -11.83 9.19
N LEU A 72 -10.27 -12.30 8.23
CA LEU A 72 -10.36 -13.64 7.65
C LEU A 72 -9.63 -14.72 8.47
N GLY A 73 -8.91 -14.34 9.53
CA GLY A 73 -8.10 -15.24 10.34
C GLY A 73 -6.81 -15.70 9.64
N ALA A 74 -6.22 -14.82 8.83
CA ALA A 74 -4.94 -15.03 8.16
C ALA A 74 -3.75 -14.74 9.08
N ASP A 75 -2.65 -15.47 8.87
CA ASP A 75 -1.35 -15.22 9.52
C ASP A 75 -0.43 -14.37 8.63
N ALA A 76 -0.68 -14.40 7.32
CA ALA A 76 0.11 -13.70 6.32
C ALA A 76 -0.71 -13.25 5.10
N VAL A 77 -0.15 -12.29 4.37
CA VAL A 77 -0.55 -11.93 3.01
C VAL A 77 0.66 -12.13 2.09
N VAL A 78 0.50 -12.95 1.05
CA VAL A 78 1.54 -13.28 0.05
C VAL A 78 1.16 -12.74 -1.32
N GLY A 79 2.15 -12.65 -2.21
CA GLY A 79 1.96 -12.16 -3.58
C GLY A 79 1.45 -10.72 -3.59
N VAL A 80 1.94 -9.90 -2.66
CA VAL A 80 1.51 -8.51 -2.55
C VAL A 80 2.01 -7.66 -3.71
N ASP A 81 1.09 -6.88 -4.28
CA ASP A 81 1.36 -5.89 -5.31
C ASP A 81 0.92 -4.50 -4.86
N VAL A 82 1.59 -3.45 -5.36
CA VAL A 82 1.36 -2.05 -4.96
C VAL A 82 1.25 -1.18 -6.20
N ASP A 83 0.08 -0.60 -6.39
CA ASP A 83 -0.24 0.28 -7.50
C ASP A 83 -0.42 1.73 -7.04
N TYR A 84 0.04 2.65 -7.88
CA TYR A 84 -0.16 4.10 -7.70
C TYR A 84 -0.94 4.64 -8.89
N GLU A 85 -2.10 5.24 -8.61
CA GLU A 85 -2.95 5.80 -9.64
C GLU A 85 -3.24 7.28 -9.38
N VAL A 86 -3.05 8.10 -10.39
CA VAL A 86 -3.43 9.51 -10.34
C VAL A 86 -4.89 9.63 -10.75
N LEU A 87 -5.71 10.23 -9.89
CA LEU A 87 -7.16 10.33 -10.05
C LEU A 87 -7.62 11.79 -10.18
N GLY A 88 -8.82 11.96 -10.74
CA GLY A 88 -9.50 13.25 -10.90
C GLY A 88 -9.18 13.96 -12.22
N LYS A 89 -10.11 14.80 -12.68
CA LYS A 89 -10.04 15.48 -14.00
C LYS A 89 -8.79 16.35 -14.20
N GLU A 90 -8.20 16.83 -13.11
CA GLU A 90 -6.99 17.66 -13.12
C GLU A 90 -5.77 16.95 -12.54
N ASN A 91 -5.79 15.61 -12.45
CA ASN A 91 -4.71 14.82 -11.82
C ASN A 91 -4.42 15.27 -10.39
N GLY A 92 -5.46 15.69 -9.67
CA GLY A 92 -5.33 16.28 -8.35
C GLY A 92 -5.19 15.25 -7.24
N MET A 93 -5.59 14.00 -7.44
CA MET A 93 -5.56 12.98 -6.38
C MET A 93 -4.57 11.90 -6.71
N LEU A 94 -4.03 11.25 -5.68
CA LEU A 94 -3.18 10.08 -5.83
C LEU A 94 -3.74 8.97 -4.94
N MET A 95 -4.07 7.85 -5.55
CA MET A 95 -4.48 6.63 -4.89
C MET A 95 -3.29 5.68 -4.80
N VAL A 96 -3.14 5.05 -3.63
CA VAL A 96 -2.28 3.90 -3.42
C VAL A 96 -3.21 2.71 -3.18
N SER A 97 -3.13 1.71 -4.04
CA SER A 97 -3.84 0.44 -3.86
C SER A 97 -2.81 -0.66 -3.59
N VAL A 98 -3.09 -1.49 -2.59
CA VAL A 98 -2.28 -2.66 -2.26
C VAL A 98 -3.20 -3.87 -2.28
N ASN A 99 -2.80 -4.93 -2.96
CA ASN A 99 -3.55 -6.17 -3.00
C ASN A 99 -2.64 -7.38 -2.73
N GLY A 100 -3.23 -8.51 -2.37
CA GLY A 100 -2.50 -9.76 -2.18
C GLY A 100 -3.43 -10.89 -1.76
N THR A 101 -2.85 -12.05 -1.45
CA THR A 101 -3.63 -13.23 -1.02
C THR A 101 -3.45 -13.50 0.47
N ALA A 102 -4.55 -13.48 1.22
CA ALA A 102 -4.57 -13.82 2.63
C ALA A 102 -4.43 -15.34 2.83
N VAL A 103 -3.52 -15.77 3.71
CA VAL A 103 -3.20 -17.19 3.93
C VAL A 103 -3.01 -17.53 5.41
N ARG A 104 -3.27 -18.79 5.76
CA ARG A 104 -2.90 -19.38 7.06
C ARG A 104 -1.60 -20.16 6.93
N LEU A 105 -0.67 -19.93 7.85
CA LEU A 105 0.64 -20.58 7.85
C LEU A 105 0.72 -21.66 8.94
N ARG A 106 1.47 -22.72 8.65
CA ARG A 106 1.99 -23.66 9.64
C ARG A 106 3.44 -23.33 9.92
#